data_AF-A0A520HPI6-F1
#
_entry.id   AF-A0A520HPI6-F1
#
_cell.length_a   1.000
_cell.length_b   1.000
_cell.length_c   1.000
_cell.angle_alpha   90.00
_cell.angle_beta   90.00
_cell.angle_gamma   90.00
#
_symmetry.space_group_name_H-M   'P 1'
#
loop_
_entity.id
_entity.type
_entity.pdbx_description
1 polymer ?
#
loop_
_entity_poly.entity_id
_entity_poly.type
_entity_poly.pdbx_seq_one_letter_code
_entity_poly.pdbx_strand_id
1 'polypeptide(L)'
;MLLLYFCITGYSLNSSKADIKIHAEAILRKQVLKEASWAMKQAPLTITSSTSPRSAGGKHDFFSEADYFWPDPKNPDGPYINRDGLSNPDNFVDHRRAMIRFSRVIGALASAYKLTGDEQYVKQAVKHFRSWFINTETRMNPNLLFAQAVKGRFTGRNYGIIDTIHLMEVAQGALVMEKAKSFDPQTLAEVKKWFAEYTHWLNTSKPGIQEKTVKNNHATCWAMQVAAFARFCKDEAMMDSLRV
;
A
#
# COMPACT_ATOMS: atom_id res chain seq x y z
N MET A 1 28.61 -57.47 18.46
CA MET A 1 29.13 -57.21 17.10
C MET A 1 27.93 -56.86 16.24
N LEU A 2 27.66 -55.66 15.73
CA LEU A 2 28.47 -54.47 15.47
C LEU A 2 27.60 -53.21 15.75
N LEU A 3 28.22 -52.19 16.34
CA LEU A 3 27.79 -50.80 16.30
C LEU A 3 27.90 -50.25 14.86
N LEU A 4 26.98 -49.36 14.47
CA LEU A 4 27.27 -48.33 13.49
C LEU A 4 26.55 -47.04 13.88
N TYR A 5 27.34 -46.17 14.51
CA TYR A 5 27.13 -44.74 14.69
C TYR A 5 26.80 -44.10 13.34
N PHE A 6 25.70 -43.37 13.26
CA PHE A 6 25.58 -42.25 12.34
C PHE A 6 25.62 -40.96 13.17
N CYS A 7 26.83 -40.40 13.26
CA CYS A 7 27.01 -38.99 13.59
C CYS A 7 26.35 -38.18 12.47
N ILE A 8 25.16 -37.65 12.73
CA ILE A 8 24.65 -36.53 11.93
C ILE A 8 25.48 -35.33 12.36
N THR A 9 26.50 -35.03 11.57
CA THR A 9 27.20 -33.75 11.62
C THR A 9 26.16 -32.66 11.41
N GLY A 10 25.98 -31.81 12.42
CA GLY A 10 25.15 -30.63 12.34
C GLY A 10 25.70 -29.70 11.27
N TYR A 11 25.18 -29.79 10.05
CA TYR A 11 25.37 -28.76 9.06
C TYR A 11 24.66 -27.51 9.56
N SER A 12 25.47 -26.49 9.82
CA SER A 12 25.07 -25.20 10.32
C SER A 12 24.10 -24.53 9.34
N LEU A 13 22.80 -24.51 9.66
CA LEU A 13 21.74 -23.79 8.91
C LEU A 13 21.93 -22.25 8.93
N ASN A 14 22.97 -21.75 9.59
CA ASN A 14 23.25 -20.32 9.66
C ASN A 14 24.08 -19.78 8.48
N SER A 15 24.81 -20.62 7.73
CA SER A 15 25.56 -20.12 6.57
C SER A 15 24.65 -19.80 5.38
N SER A 16 23.54 -20.52 5.20
CA SER A 16 22.69 -20.40 4.00
C SER A 16 21.91 -19.09 3.90
N LYS A 17 21.40 -18.54 5.01
CA LYS A 17 20.62 -17.29 4.99
C LYS A 17 21.48 -16.05 4.74
N ALA A 18 22.66 -15.99 5.35
CA ALA A 18 23.61 -14.91 5.12
C ALA A 18 24.09 -14.91 3.66
N ASP A 19 24.32 -16.11 3.11
CA ASP A 19 24.75 -16.30 1.74
C ASP A 19 23.66 -15.89 0.73
N ILE A 20 22.40 -16.29 0.95
CA ILE A 20 21.26 -15.85 0.12
C ILE A 20 21.11 -14.33 0.12
N LYS A 21 21.27 -13.68 1.28
CA LYS A 21 21.15 -12.21 1.36
C LYS A 21 22.25 -11.52 0.56
N ILE A 22 23.50 -11.97 0.68
CA ILE A 22 24.63 -11.41 -0.07
C ILE A 22 24.40 -11.56 -1.58
N HIS A 23 23.97 -12.75 -2.02
CA HIS A 23 23.67 -13.00 -3.42
C HIS A 23 22.50 -12.15 -3.95
N ALA A 24 21.40 -12.06 -3.20
CA ALA A 24 20.25 -11.23 -3.55
C ALA A 24 20.66 -9.75 -3.64
N GLU A 25 21.45 -9.25 -2.69
CA GLU A 25 21.99 -7.90 -2.73
C GLU A 25 22.88 -7.67 -3.97
N ALA A 26 23.76 -8.60 -4.31
CA ALA A 26 24.62 -8.48 -5.49
C ALA A 26 23.81 -8.41 -6.79
N ILE A 27 22.80 -9.28 -6.94
CA ILE A 27 21.93 -9.33 -8.12
C ILE A 27 21.07 -8.07 -8.25
N LEU A 28 20.42 -7.65 -7.16
CA LEU A 28 19.40 -6.58 -7.19
C LEU A 28 19.99 -5.17 -7.12
N ARG A 29 21.22 -5.00 -6.62
CA ARG A 29 21.81 -3.67 -6.35
C ARG A 29 21.76 -2.73 -7.56
N LYS A 30 22.11 -3.20 -8.76
CA LYS A 30 22.08 -2.35 -9.96
C LYS A 30 20.67 -1.85 -10.27
N GLN A 31 19.66 -2.72 -10.16
CA GLN A 31 18.27 -2.35 -10.39
C GLN A 31 17.76 -1.39 -9.31
N VAL A 32 18.00 -1.70 -8.03
CA VAL A 32 17.59 -0.86 -6.90
C VAL A 32 18.17 0.55 -7.00
N LEU A 33 19.46 0.69 -7.32
CA LEU A 33 20.09 2.01 -7.46
C LEU A 33 19.59 2.77 -8.69
N LYS A 34 19.23 2.08 -9.78
CA LYS A 34 18.59 2.69 -10.95
C LYS A 34 17.20 3.23 -10.60
N GLU A 35 16.38 2.45 -9.92
CA GLU A 35 15.05 2.84 -9.48
C GLU A 35 15.10 3.98 -8.45
N ALA A 36 16.05 3.93 -7.52
CA ALA A 36 16.28 5.00 -6.57
C ALA A 36 16.74 6.30 -7.23
N SER A 37 17.59 6.22 -8.26
CA SER A 37 17.98 7.40 -9.06
C SER A 37 16.78 8.07 -9.74
N TRP A 38 15.80 7.27 -10.19
CA TRP A 38 14.52 7.79 -10.68
C TRP A 38 13.67 8.39 -9.54
N ALA A 39 13.56 7.68 -8.41
CA ALA A 39 12.77 8.08 -7.25
C ALA A 39 13.27 9.40 -6.62
N MET A 40 14.59 9.61 -6.58
CA MET A 40 15.22 10.84 -6.07
C MET A 40 14.85 12.09 -6.87
N LYS A 41 14.41 11.92 -8.13
CA LYS A 41 13.97 13.03 -9.00
C LYS A 41 12.46 13.29 -8.91
N GLN A 42 11.71 12.47 -8.16
CA GLN A 42 10.26 12.57 -8.08
C GLN A 42 9.83 13.64 -7.06
N ALA A 43 8.94 14.54 -7.46
CA ALA A 43 8.20 15.37 -6.52
C ALA A 43 7.01 14.59 -5.91
N PRO A 44 6.58 14.93 -4.68
CA PRO A 44 5.32 14.44 -4.14
C PRO A 44 4.14 14.77 -5.07
N LEU A 45 3.30 13.77 -5.33
CA LEU A 45 2.05 13.88 -6.07
C LEU A 45 1.03 13.05 -5.31
N THR A 46 0.00 13.68 -4.77
CA THR A 46 -1.05 13.04 -3.97
C THR A 46 -2.39 13.10 -4.69
N ILE A 47 -3.40 12.44 -4.12
CA ILE A 47 -4.77 12.43 -4.67
C ILE A 47 -5.35 13.83 -4.87
N THR A 48 -4.93 14.82 -4.08
CA THR A 48 -5.45 16.19 -4.18
C THR A 48 -5.04 16.92 -5.45
N SER A 49 -4.19 16.31 -6.29
CA SER A 49 -3.68 16.88 -7.55
C SER A 49 -4.62 16.67 -8.73
N SER A 50 -5.65 15.84 -8.55
CA SER A 50 -6.65 15.50 -9.55
C SER A 50 -8.02 15.41 -8.88
N THR A 51 -9.09 15.60 -9.65
CA THR A 51 -10.45 15.32 -9.18
C THR A 51 -11.28 14.79 -10.33
N SER A 52 -12.32 14.02 -10.00
CA SER A 52 -13.33 13.59 -10.96
C SER A 52 -14.63 14.31 -10.65
N PRO A 53 -15.31 14.91 -11.65
CA PRO A 53 -16.66 15.45 -11.46
C PRO A 53 -17.68 14.36 -11.12
N ARG A 54 -17.32 13.07 -11.27
CA ARG A 54 -18.15 11.92 -10.90
C ARG A 54 -17.96 11.48 -9.44
N SER A 55 -17.01 12.07 -8.73
CA SER A 55 -16.79 11.80 -7.30
C SER A 55 -17.86 12.49 -6.46
N ALA A 56 -18.38 11.78 -5.46
CA ALA A 56 -19.20 12.35 -4.40
C ALA A 56 -18.37 12.80 -3.18
N GLY A 57 -17.06 12.54 -3.18
CA GLY A 57 -16.12 12.90 -2.12
C GLY A 57 -15.45 14.26 -2.35
N GLY A 58 -14.81 14.78 -1.31
CA GLY A 58 -14.03 16.01 -1.36
C GLY A 58 -12.61 15.80 -1.89
N LYS A 59 -11.85 16.91 -1.97
CA LYS A 59 -10.45 16.94 -2.47
C LYS A 59 -9.53 15.92 -1.78
N HIS A 60 -9.76 15.64 -0.51
CA HIS A 60 -8.94 14.74 0.31
C HIS A 60 -9.44 13.29 0.33
N ASP A 61 -10.50 12.97 -0.42
CA ASP A 61 -11.07 11.64 -0.45
C ASP A 61 -10.60 10.88 -1.69
N PHE A 62 -10.17 9.63 -1.49
CA PHE A 62 -9.79 8.77 -2.60
C PHE A 62 -11.03 8.37 -3.40
N PHE A 63 -10.95 8.52 -4.73
CA PHE A 63 -12.01 8.18 -5.66
C PHE A 63 -11.48 7.26 -6.74
N SER A 64 -12.27 6.25 -7.09
CA SER A 64 -12.06 5.40 -8.25
C SER A 64 -13.40 4.85 -8.72
N GLU A 65 -13.42 4.32 -9.94
CA GLU A 65 -14.60 3.69 -10.53
C GLU A 65 -14.39 2.18 -10.65
N ALA A 66 -15.47 1.41 -10.49
CA ALA A 66 -15.39 -0.03 -10.60
C ALA A 66 -15.00 -0.44 -12.03
N ASP A 67 -13.92 -1.24 -12.17
CA ASP A 67 -13.29 -1.50 -13.47
C ASP A 67 -14.24 -2.11 -14.50
N TYR A 68 -15.14 -2.99 -14.07
CA TYR A 68 -15.98 -3.79 -14.97
C TYR A 68 -17.38 -3.21 -15.19
N PHE A 69 -17.59 -1.92 -14.93
CA PHE A 69 -18.89 -1.28 -15.11
C PHE A 69 -18.90 -0.34 -16.31
N TRP A 70 -19.88 -0.53 -17.20
CA TRP A 70 -19.98 0.13 -18.50
C TRP A 70 -21.35 0.80 -18.70
N PRO A 71 -21.44 1.83 -19.57
CA PRO A 71 -22.72 2.33 -20.05
C PRO A 71 -23.58 1.19 -20.62
N ASP A 72 -24.87 1.21 -20.30
CA ASP A 72 -25.83 0.29 -20.90
C ASP A 72 -26.21 0.81 -22.31
N PRO A 73 -25.91 0.07 -23.39
CA PRO A 73 -26.28 0.50 -24.75
C PRO A 73 -27.80 0.60 -24.95
N LYS A 74 -28.60 -0.08 -24.11
CA LYS A 74 -30.06 -0.02 -24.15
C LYS A 74 -30.63 1.15 -23.36
N ASN A 75 -29.86 1.69 -22.42
CA ASN A 75 -30.25 2.86 -21.62
C ASN A 75 -29.00 3.69 -21.27
N PRO A 76 -28.49 4.52 -22.20
CA PRO A 76 -27.23 5.25 -22.02
C PRO A 76 -27.22 6.20 -20.81
N ASP A 77 -28.38 6.70 -20.40
CA ASP A 77 -28.56 7.58 -19.24
C ASP A 77 -28.76 6.81 -17.93
N GLY A 78 -28.96 5.49 -18.02
CA GLY A 78 -29.21 4.61 -16.89
C GLY A 78 -27.97 4.22 -16.08
N PRO A 79 -28.16 3.40 -15.03
CA PRO A 79 -27.06 2.87 -14.24
C PRO A 79 -26.11 2.00 -15.08
N TYR A 80 -24.81 2.06 -14.79
CA TYR A 80 -23.85 1.19 -15.45
C TYR A 80 -24.14 -0.29 -15.16
N ILE A 81 -23.78 -1.13 -16.12
CA ILE A 81 -23.94 -2.59 -16.08
C ILE A 81 -22.58 -3.28 -15.95
N ASN A 82 -22.55 -4.41 -15.25
CA ASN A 82 -21.34 -5.19 -15.09
C ASN A 82 -21.01 -5.98 -16.37
N ARG A 83 -19.75 -5.92 -16.80
CA ARG A 83 -19.16 -6.73 -17.86
C ARG A 83 -17.84 -7.29 -17.33
N ASP A 84 -17.94 -8.38 -16.58
CA ASP A 84 -16.80 -8.96 -15.87
C ASP A 84 -15.60 -9.24 -16.79
N GLY A 85 -14.39 -8.97 -16.30
CA GLY A 85 -13.14 -9.11 -17.05
C GLY A 85 -12.89 -8.03 -18.12
N LEU A 86 -13.83 -7.12 -18.38
CA LEU A 86 -13.65 -6.03 -19.35
C LEU A 86 -13.49 -4.70 -18.62
N SER A 87 -12.25 -4.22 -18.48
CA SER A 87 -11.98 -2.91 -17.86
C SER A 87 -12.46 -1.77 -18.74
N ASN A 88 -13.26 -0.86 -18.16
CA ASN A 88 -13.72 0.35 -18.83
C ASN A 88 -12.57 1.38 -18.95
N PRO A 89 -12.12 1.73 -20.17
CA PRO A 89 -11.03 2.68 -20.37
C PRO A 89 -11.39 4.12 -20.00
N ASP A 90 -12.69 4.44 -19.89
CA ASP A 90 -13.18 5.79 -19.57
C ASP A 90 -13.21 6.07 -18.06
N ASN A 91 -12.84 5.08 -17.25
CA ASN A 91 -12.74 5.22 -15.81
C ASN A 91 -11.72 6.29 -15.42
N PHE A 92 -12.04 7.03 -14.37
CA PHE A 92 -11.08 7.88 -13.69
C PHE A 92 -10.06 7.02 -12.94
N VAL A 93 -8.79 7.16 -13.32
CA VAL A 93 -7.69 6.31 -12.81
C VAL A 93 -6.56 7.08 -12.14
N ASP A 94 -6.69 8.41 -12.00
CA ASP A 94 -5.58 9.26 -11.57
C ASP A 94 -5.18 9.01 -10.11
N HIS A 95 -6.14 8.80 -9.20
CA HIS A 95 -5.82 8.47 -7.80
C HIS A 95 -5.12 7.11 -7.69
N ARG A 96 -5.57 6.11 -8.46
CA ARG A 96 -4.91 4.79 -8.54
C ARG A 96 -3.48 4.94 -9.06
N ARG A 97 -3.26 5.72 -10.13
CA ARG A 97 -1.93 5.99 -10.68
C ARG A 97 -1.03 6.72 -9.69
N ALA A 98 -1.55 7.71 -8.96
CA ALA A 98 -0.82 8.41 -7.91
C ALA A 98 -0.39 7.46 -6.78
N MET A 99 -1.28 6.56 -6.36
CA MET A 99 -1.01 5.54 -5.33
C MET A 99 0.06 4.53 -5.77
N ILE A 100 -0.05 4.00 -6.99
CA ILE A 100 0.96 3.09 -7.59
C ILE A 100 2.31 3.79 -7.70
N ARG A 101 2.32 5.06 -8.14
CA ARG A 101 3.56 5.83 -8.22
C ARG A 101 4.17 6.03 -6.85
N PHE A 102 3.35 6.34 -5.83
CA PHE A 102 3.81 6.54 -4.47
C PHE A 102 4.46 5.28 -3.89
N SER A 103 3.83 4.10 -4.07
CA SER A 103 4.41 2.84 -3.62
C SER A 103 5.75 2.53 -4.28
N ARG A 104 5.86 2.76 -5.60
CA ARG A 104 7.12 2.59 -6.34
C ARG A 104 8.22 3.51 -5.86
N VAL A 105 7.90 4.78 -5.58
CA VAL A 105 8.87 5.74 -5.05
C VAL A 105 9.37 5.32 -3.67
N ILE A 106 8.47 5.00 -2.75
CA ILE A 106 8.86 4.61 -1.39
C ILE A 106 9.62 3.28 -1.38
N GLY A 107 9.17 2.27 -2.14
CA GLY A 107 9.86 1.00 -2.26
C GLY A 107 11.28 1.14 -2.81
N ALA A 108 11.48 1.98 -3.83
CA ALA A 108 12.80 2.26 -4.39
C ALA A 108 13.73 2.98 -3.38
N LEU A 109 13.23 4.01 -2.70
CA LEU A 109 14.01 4.77 -1.71
C LEU A 109 14.36 3.91 -0.49
N ALA A 110 13.39 3.14 0.04
CA ALA A 110 13.61 2.25 1.17
C ALA A 110 14.60 1.14 0.85
N SER A 111 14.49 0.56 -0.35
CA SER A 111 15.43 -0.47 -0.84
C SER A 111 16.85 0.08 -0.94
N ALA A 112 17.03 1.28 -1.51
CA ALA A 112 18.35 1.89 -1.61
C ALA A 112 18.93 2.27 -0.26
N TYR A 113 18.12 2.82 0.67
CA TYR A 113 18.55 3.04 2.05
C TYR A 113 18.98 1.74 2.72
N LYS A 114 18.23 0.65 2.53
CA LYS A 114 18.58 -0.66 3.10
C LYS A 114 19.93 -1.19 2.61
N LEU A 115 20.28 -0.93 1.35
CA LEU A 115 21.55 -1.38 0.74
C LEU A 115 22.75 -0.49 1.07
N THR A 116 22.52 0.80 1.34
CA THR A 116 23.60 1.81 1.38
C THR A 116 23.75 2.50 2.73
N GLY A 117 22.69 2.54 3.53
CA GLY A 117 22.60 3.37 4.73
C GLY A 117 22.51 4.88 4.45
N ASP A 118 22.37 5.29 3.18
CA ASP A 118 22.40 6.70 2.82
C ASP A 118 21.10 7.43 3.16
N GLU A 119 21.23 8.36 4.10
CA GLU A 119 20.16 9.19 4.64
C GLU A 119 19.47 10.07 3.59
N GLN A 120 20.08 10.34 2.42
CA GLN A 120 19.44 11.14 1.38
C GLN A 120 18.14 10.50 0.85
N TYR A 121 18.09 9.16 0.79
CA TYR A 121 16.90 8.43 0.35
C TYR A 121 15.74 8.61 1.35
N VAL A 122 16.07 8.63 2.64
CA VAL A 122 15.11 8.84 3.73
C VAL A 122 14.60 10.28 3.71
N LYS A 123 15.49 11.28 3.57
CA LYS A 123 15.10 12.69 3.41
C LYS A 123 14.12 12.89 2.26
N GLN A 124 14.35 12.19 1.15
CA GLN A 124 13.43 12.24 0.03
C GLN A 124 12.09 11.57 0.36
N ALA A 125 12.10 10.37 0.97
CA ALA A 125 10.89 9.65 1.35
C ALA A 125 10.01 10.46 2.32
N VAL A 126 10.62 11.17 3.29
CA VAL A 126 9.91 12.03 4.24
C VAL A 126 9.10 13.12 3.54
N LYS A 127 9.59 13.70 2.43
CA LYS A 127 8.80 14.67 1.65
C LYS A 127 7.49 14.05 1.14
N HIS A 128 7.55 12.82 0.63
CA HIS A 128 6.37 12.11 0.17
C HIS A 128 5.43 11.75 1.32
N PHE A 129 5.96 11.24 2.44
CA PHE A 129 5.15 10.92 3.61
C PHE A 129 4.41 12.14 4.16
N ARG A 130 5.10 13.28 4.28
CA ARG A 130 4.48 14.54 4.74
C ARG A 130 3.35 14.95 3.80
N SER A 131 3.54 14.92 2.50
CA SER A 131 2.49 15.29 1.55
C SER A 131 1.28 14.34 1.59
N TRP A 132 1.50 13.03 1.66
CA TRP A 132 0.41 12.04 1.61
C TRP A 132 -0.39 11.95 2.91
N PHE A 133 0.23 12.15 4.06
CA PHE A 133 -0.38 11.81 5.35
C PHE A 133 -0.55 12.99 6.30
N ILE A 134 0.24 14.07 6.16
CA ILE A 134 0.35 15.10 7.21
C ILE A 134 -0.13 16.47 6.71
N ASN A 135 0.41 16.93 5.58
CA ASN A 135 0.13 18.27 5.06
C ASN A 135 -1.37 18.42 4.78
N THR A 136 -2.02 19.34 5.49
CA THR A 136 -3.45 19.59 5.41
C THR A 136 -3.92 20.00 4.02
N GLU A 137 -3.04 20.53 3.17
CA GLU A 137 -3.38 20.91 1.79
C GLU A 137 -3.39 19.73 0.81
N THR A 138 -2.66 18.65 1.13
CA THR A 138 -2.39 17.55 0.18
C THR A 138 -2.67 16.14 0.71
N ARG A 139 -2.94 15.99 2.02
CA ARG A 139 -3.10 14.67 2.64
C ARG A 139 -4.29 13.91 2.08
N MET A 140 -4.21 12.59 2.07
CA MET A 140 -5.37 11.71 1.86
C MET A 140 -6.07 11.48 3.20
N ASN A 141 -7.40 11.46 3.22
CA ASN A 141 -8.15 11.02 4.40
C ASN A 141 -7.98 9.50 4.60
N PRO A 142 -7.87 9.01 5.85
CA PRO A 142 -7.65 7.59 6.15
C PRO A 142 -8.94 6.76 6.01
N ASN A 143 -9.59 6.81 4.84
CA ASN A 143 -10.78 6.04 4.50
C ASN A 143 -10.93 5.86 2.97
N LEU A 144 -11.83 4.96 2.55
CA LEU A 144 -12.19 4.71 1.15
C LEU A 144 -13.71 4.74 0.91
N LEU A 145 -14.37 5.81 1.37
CA LEU A 145 -15.82 5.94 1.23
C LEU A 145 -16.30 6.05 -0.24
N PHE A 146 -15.44 6.51 -1.14
CA PHE A 146 -15.78 6.81 -2.53
C PHE A 146 -14.99 5.97 -3.56
N ALA A 147 -14.41 4.85 -3.12
CA ALA A 147 -13.67 3.95 -3.99
C ALA A 147 -14.60 3.00 -4.74
N GLN A 148 -14.23 2.68 -5.98
CA GLN A 148 -14.99 1.85 -6.91
C GLN A 148 -16.49 2.21 -7.02
N ALA A 149 -16.76 3.49 -7.21
CA ALA A 149 -18.07 4.02 -7.54
C ALA A 149 -18.63 3.36 -8.82
N VAL A 150 -19.96 3.33 -8.91
CA VAL A 150 -20.69 2.82 -10.07
C VAL A 150 -21.78 3.83 -10.40
N LYS A 151 -21.71 4.45 -11.59
CA LYS A 151 -22.68 5.45 -12.04
C LYS A 151 -24.11 4.89 -11.92
N GLY A 152 -24.98 5.67 -11.28
CA GLY A 152 -26.38 5.33 -11.05
C GLY A 152 -26.64 4.23 -10.02
N ARG A 153 -25.62 3.74 -9.30
CA ARG A 153 -25.80 2.70 -8.26
C ARG A 153 -25.14 3.04 -6.93
N PHE A 154 -23.85 3.39 -6.94
CA PHE A 154 -23.05 3.53 -5.72
C PHE A 154 -22.04 4.67 -5.85
N THR A 155 -21.92 5.49 -4.80
CA THR A 155 -20.86 6.52 -4.70
C THR A 155 -19.51 5.94 -4.27
N GLY A 156 -19.52 4.74 -3.69
CA GLY A 156 -18.35 3.92 -3.34
C GLY A 156 -18.80 2.57 -2.79
N ARG A 157 -17.89 1.59 -2.74
CA ARG A 157 -18.18 0.19 -2.34
C ARG A 157 -17.02 -0.43 -1.59
N ASN A 158 -17.31 -1.46 -0.78
CA ASN A 158 -16.31 -2.23 -0.03
C ASN A 158 -15.16 -2.73 -0.92
N TYR A 159 -15.47 -3.21 -2.13
CA TYR A 159 -14.50 -3.75 -3.08
C TYR A 159 -13.38 -2.76 -3.46
N GLY A 160 -13.63 -1.46 -3.30
CA GLY A 160 -12.61 -0.43 -3.49
C GLY A 160 -11.44 -0.48 -2.50
N ILE A 161 -11.55 -1.24 -1.40
CA ILE A 161 -10.44 -1.45 -0.45
C ILE A 161 -9.24 -2.13 -1.12
N ILE A 162 -9.44 -2.89 -2.19
CA ILE A 162 -8.34 -3.45 -2.96
C ILE A 162 -7.50 -2.37 -3.68
N ASP A 163 -8.04 -1.17 -3.92
CA ASP A 163 -7.30 -0.10 -4.64
C ASP A 163 -6.12 0.44 -3.82
N THR A 164 -6.11 0.23 -2.50
CA THR A 164 -5.01 0.66 -1.61
C THR A 164 -4.00 -0.43 -1.25
N ILE A 165 -4.01 -1.60 -1.90
CA ILE A 165 -2.99 -2.64 -1.65
C ILE A 165 -1.56 -2.10 -1.78
N HIS A 166 -1.36 -1.08 -2.61
CA HIS A 166 -0.08 -0.40 -2.80
C HIS A 166 0.44 0.31 -1.55
N LEU A 167 -0.42 0.66 -0.58
CA LEU A 167 0.01 1.23 0.69
C LEU A 167 0.78 0.22 1.56
N MET A 168 0.68 -1.10 1.31
CA MET A 168 1.49 -2.09 2.02
C MET A 168 2.99 -1.85 1.81
N GLU A 169 3.40 -1.55 0.56
CA GLU A 169 4.79 -1.22 0.23
C GLU A 169 5.22 0.08 0.91
N VAL A 170 4.31 1.06 1.01
CA VAL A 170 4.56 2.33 1.68
C VAL A 170 4.81 2.13 3.18
N ALA A 171 3.95 1.35 3.86
CA ALA A 171 4.10 1.01 5.27
C ALA A 171 5.39 0.21 5.52
N GLN A 172 5.69 -0.76 4.66
CA GLN A 172 6.92 -1.55 4.75
C GLN A 172 8.18 -0.70 4.53
N GLY A 173 8.15 0.24 3.59
CA GLY A 173 9.24 1.18 3.37
C GLY A 173 9.45 2.12 4.55
N ALA A 174 8.36 2.65 5.12
CA ALA A 174 8.41 3.45 6.33
C ALA A 174 8.99 2.66 7.52
N LEU A 175 8.62 1.39 7.67
CA LEU A 175 9.17 0.48 8.68
C LEU A 175 10.69 0.27 8.50
N VAL A 176 11.16 0.08 7.27
CA VAL A 176 12.60 -0.08 6.97
C VAL A 176 13.40 1.18 7.36
N MET A 177 12.79 2.35 7.21
CA MET A 177 13.42 3.65 7.48
C MET A 177 13.17 4.18 8.90
N GLU A 178 12.39 3.50 9.74
CA GLU A 178 11.88 4.08 11.01
C GLU A 178 12.96 4.49 12.02
N LYS A 179 14.18 3.95 11.90
CA LYS A 179 15.33 4.25 12.76
C LYS A 179 16.35 5.20 12.12
N ALA A 180 16.09 5.67 10.90
CA ALA A 180 16.97 6.60 10.20
C ALA A 180 16.98 7.96 10.89
N LYS A 181 18.13 8.64 10.90
CA LYS A 181 18.26 9.95 11.55
C LYS A 181 17.44 11.02 10.86
N SER A 182 17.22 10.89 9.55
CA SER A 182 16.46 11.86 8.77
C SER A 182 14.95 11.65 8.80
N PHE A 183 14.46 10.59 9.45
CA PHE A 183 13.03 10.40 9.70
C PHE A 183 12.72 10.87 11.12
N ASP A 184 12.44 12.17 11.26
CA ASP A 184 12.24 12.76 12.57
C ASP A 184 11.07 12.08 13.32
N PRO A 185 11.15 11.95 14.66
CA PRO A 185 10.16 11.23 15.45
C PRO A 185 8.74 11.77 15.32
N GLN A 186 8.57 13.08 15.12
CA GLN A 186 7.25 13.69 14.99
C GLN A 186 6.61 13.31 13.66
N THR A 187 7.33 13.43 12.54
CA THR A 187 6.84 12.97 11.23
C THR A 187 6.51 11.47 11.28
N LEU A 188 7.38 10.64 11.88
CA LEU A 188 7.13 9.19 11.98
C LEU A 188 5.85 8.91 12.78
N ALA A 189 5.62 9.60 13.89
CA ALA A 189 4.43 9.44 14.71
C ALA A 189 3.15 9.81 13.94
N GLU A 190 3.14 10.91 13.20
CA GLU A 190 1.99 11.32 12.38
C GLU A 190 1.72 10.34 11.22
N VAL A 191 2.76 9.80 10.58
CA VAL A 191 2.59 8.75 9.56
C VAL A 191 1.98 7.48 10.18
N LYS A 192 2.48 7.04 11.35
CA LYS A 192 1.91 5.89 12.07
C LYS A 192 0.46 6.14 12.48
N LYS A 193 0.16 7.35 12.95
CA LYS A 193 -1.20 7.76 13.29
C LYS A 193 -2.16 7.60 12.11
N TRP A 194 -1.77 8.07 10.92
CA TRP A 194 -2.59 7.90 9.71
C TRP A 194 -2.88 6.42 9.41
N PHE A 195 -1.86 5.56 9.46
CA PHE A 195 -2.04 4.12 9.23
C PHE A 195 -2.87 3.45 10.34
N ALA A 196 -2.75 3.89 11.59
CA ALA A 196 -3.58 3.40 12.70
C ALA A 196 -5.05 3.81 12.51
N GLU A 197 -5.32 5.07 12.14
CA GLU A 197 -6.65 5.57 11.83
C GLU A 197 -7.28 4.79 10.65
N TYR A 198 -6.50 4.53 9.59
CA TYR A 198 -6.99 3.76 8.44
C TYR A 198 -7.26 2.29 8.81
N THR A 199 -6.38 1.68 9.60
CA THR A 199 -6.56 0.30 10.10
C THR A 199 -7.80 0.18 10.97
N HIS A 200 -8.06 1.18 11.83
CA HIS A 200 -9.28 1.27 12.60
C HIS A 200 -10.50 1.35 11.68
N TRP A 201 -10.50 2.26 10.70
CA TRP A 201 -11.59 2.39 9.73
C TRP A 201 -11.86 1.10 8.95
N LEU A 202 -10.81 0.37 8.54
CA LEU A 202 -10.93 -0.93 7.86
C LEU A 202 -11.61 -2.01 8.73
N ASN A 203 -11.57 -1.88 10.06
CA ASN A 203 -12.14 -2.85 10.99
C ASN A 203 -13.49 -2.45 11.57
N THR A 204 -13.83 -1.16 11.57
CA THR A 204 -15.07 -0.66 12.22
C THR A 204 -16.07 -0.05 11.25
N SER A 205 -15.64 0.39 10.06
CA SER A 205 -16.56 0.95 9.07
C SER A 205 -17.40 -0.13 8.40
N LYS A 206 -18.61 0.24 7.97
CA LYS A 206 -19.49 -0.65 7.17
C LYS A 206 -18.77 -1.25 5.94
N PRO A 207 -18.13 -0.47 5.05
CA PRO A 207 -17.41 -1.05 3.91
C PRO A 207 -16.21 -1.91 4.34
N GLY A 208 -15.51 -1.55 5.42
CA GLY A 208 -14.39 -2.33 5.96
C GLY A 208 -14.84 -3.72 6.43
N ILE A 209 -15.93 -3.79 7.22
CA ILE A 209 -16.50 -5.05 7.69
C ILE A 209 -17.03 -5.90 6.54
N GLN A 210 -17.67 -5.27 5.53
CA GLN A 210 -18.11 -5.95 4.33
C GLN A 210 -16.93 -6.59 3.58
N GLU A 211 -15.86 -5.84 3.32
CA GLU A 211 -14.67 -6.36 2.63
C GLU A 211 -13.98 -7.47 3.43
N LYS A 212 -13.86 -7.31 4.75
CA LYS A 212 -13.31 -8.34 5.65
C LYS A 212 -14.05 -9.68 5.56
N THR A 213 -15.34 -9.66 5.24
CA THR A 213 -16.22 -10.84 5.37
C THR A 213 -16.58 -11.52 4.06
N VAL A 214 -16.20 -10.94 2.91
CA VAL A 214 -16.36 -11.61 1.60
C VAL A 214 -15.53 -12.91 1.52
N LYS A 215 -15.89 -13.79 0.59
CA LYS A 215 -15.31 -15.16 0.49
C LYS A 215 -14.42 -15.35 -0.74
N ASN A 216 -13.75 -14.28 -1.17
CA ASN A 216 -12.85 -14.30 -2.32
C ASN A 216 -11.56 -13.50 -2.01
N ASN A 217 -10.77 -13.22 -3.05
CA ASN A 217 -9.49 -12.51 -2.94
C ASN A 217 -9.56 -11.16 -2.20
N HIS A 218 -10.70 -10.48 -2.17
CA HIS A 218 -10.85 -9.21 -1.50
C HIS A 218 -10.63 -9.32 0.02
N ALA A 219 -11.11 -10.38 0.68
CA ALA A 219 -10.85 -10.60 2.10
C ALA A 219 -9.37 -10.89 2.36
N THR A 220 -8.70 -11.61 1.44
CA THR A 220 -7.25 -11.83 1.51
C THR A 220 -6.49 -10.50 1.37
N CYS A 221 -6.85 -9.66 0.41
CA CYS A 221 -6.24 -8.34 0.23
C CYS A 221 -6.49 -7.41 1.43
N TRP A 222 -7.67 -7.48 2.04
CA TRP A 222 -7.96 -6.80 3.31
C TRP A 222 -7.01 -7.27 4.42
N ALA A 223 -6.87 -8.59 4.61
CA ALA A 223 -6.03 -9.16 5.67
C ALA A 223 -4.56 -8.80 5.49
N MET A 224 -4.04 -8.87 4.25
CA MET A 224 -2.66 -8.47 3.94
C MET A 224 -2.40 -7.00 4.28
N GLN A 225 -3.34 -6.11 3.92
CA GLN A 225 -3.24 -4.68 4.24
C GLN A 225 -3.22 -4.44 5.75
N VAL A 226 -4.19 -4.99 6.48
CA VAL A 226 -4.29 -4.82 7.93
C VAL A 226 -3.05 -5.38 8.64
N ALA A 227 -2.52 -6.53 8.22
CA ALA A 227 -1.29 -7.09 8.78
C ALA A 227 -0.08 -6.16 8.55
N ALA A 228 0.08 -5.64 7.33
CA ALA A 228 1.19 -4.74 7.01
C ALA A 228 1.13 -3.45 7.84
N PHE A 229 -0.05 -2.86 7.99
CA PHE A 229 -0.24 -1.62 8.73
C PHE A 229 -0.11 -1.82 10.24
N ALA A 230 -0.72 -2.87 10.80
CA ALA A 230 -0.60 -3.23 12.21
C ALA A 230 0.87 -3.47 12.59
N ARG A 231 1.63 -4.19 11.76
CA ARG A 231 3.06 -4.40 11.97
C ARG A 231 3.85 -3.08 11.99
N PHE A 232 3.58 -2.17 11.06
CA PHE A 232 4.24 -0.86 11.03
C PHE A 232 3.91 -0.02 12.29
N CYS A 233 2.65 -0.08 12.73
CA CYS A 233 2.18 0.62 13.92
C CYS A 233 2.55 -0.08 15.25
N LYS A 234 3.10 -1.30 15.21
CA LYS A 234 3.37 -2.14 16.38
C LYS A 234 2.09 -2.45 17.18
N ASP A 235 0.99 -2.66 16.48
CA ASP A 235 -0.31 -3.05 17.03
C ASP A 235 -0.40 -4.58 17.14
N GLU A 236 0.14 -5.12 18.22
CA GLU A 236 0.17 -6.58 18.47
C GLU A 236 -1.24 -7.17 18.60
N ALA A 237 -2.18 -6.43 19.20
CA ALA A 237 -3.57 -6.90 19.35
C ALA A 237 -4.24 -7.09 17.98
N MET A 238 -4.05 -6.15 17.06
CA MET A 238 -4.53 -6.30 15.69
C MET A 238 -3.83 -7.45 14.96
N MET A 239 -2.50 -7.59 15.12
CA MET A 239 -1.75 -8.70 14.53
C MET A 239 -2.24 -10.07 15.03
N ASP A 240 -2.51 -10.21 16.33
CA ASP A 240 -3.04 -11.44 16.92
C ASP A 240 -4.44 -11.76 16.42
N SER A 241 -5.28 -10.75 16.18
CA SER A 241 -6.62 -10.93 15.62
C SER A 241 -6.64 -11.55 14.21
N LEU A 242 -5.49 -11.56 13.51
CA LEU A 242 -5.34 -12.12 12.15
C LEU A 242 -4.77 -13.55 12.14
N ARG A 243 -4.29 -14.10 13.27
CA ARG A 243 -3.58 -15.40 13.35
C ARG A 243 -4.50 -16.63 13.42
N VAL A 244 -5.76 -16.50 12.97
CA VAL A 244 -6.81 -17.51 13.08
C VAL A 244 -6.39 -18.86 12.48
#